data_AF-A0A1M6QTF8-F1
#
_entry.id   AF-A0A1M6QTF8-F1
#
_cell.length_a   1.000
_cell.length_b   1.000
_cell.length_c   1.000
_cell.angle_alpha   90.00
_cell.angle_beta   90.00
_cell.angle_gamma   90.00
#
_symmetry.space_group_name_H-M   'P 1'
#
loop_
_entity.id
_entity.type
_entity.pdbx_description
1 polymer ?
#
loop_
_entity_poly.entity_id
_entity_poly.type
_entity_poly.pdbx_seq_one_letter_code
_entity_poly.pdbx_strand_id
1 'polypeptide(L)'
;MAADFGSDVIKMNKKLAMESMYISEKEIQILYADTDMMGVIYHANYLKWFELGRTQLIIDIGYNYLDMERLGYYAPVYKVEITYKRAIRYGEKAVVRTWVDENNGLRTVYGYHILNGKGEICVEGTSTHIVVRKEDFKPVQFKKVFPEWFQKYEEIKKK
;
A
#
# COMPACT_ATOMS: atom_id res chain seq x y z
N MET A 1 -19.76 12.83 35.55
CA MET A 1 -20.37 13.32 34.30
C MET A 1 -19.29 13.26 33.24
N ALA A 2 -19.11 12.09 32.62
CA ALA A 2 -18.08 11.85 31.62
C ALA A 2 -18.62 12.34 30.28
N ALA A 3 -18.00 13.37 29.72
CA ALA A 3 -18.28 13.79 28.36
C ALA A 3 -17.65 12.76 27.41
N ASP A 4 -18.48 12.17 26.55
CA ASP A 4 -18.09 11.29 25.46
C ASP A 4 -17.40 12.12 24.36
N PHE A 5 -16.13 12.44 24.59
CA PHE A 5 -15.28 13.10 23.61
C PHE A 5 -14.77 12.14 22.52
N GLY A 6 -14.98 10.83 22.67
CA GLY A 6 -14.41 9.80 21.79
C GLY A 6 -15.18 9.66 20.48
N SER A 7 -16.52 9.67 20.51
CA SER A 7 -17.32 9.46 19.31
C SER A 7 -17.35 10.66 18.36
N ASP A 8 -17.25 11.87 18.91
CA ASP A 8 -17.39 13.10 18.14
C ASP A 8 -16.10 13.54 17.44
N VAL A 9 -14.93 13.18 18.00
CA VAL A 9 -13.63 13.34 17.31
C VAL A 9 -13.50 12.37 16.14
N ILE A 10 -14.01 11.13 16.25
CA ILE A 10 -14.06 10.17 15.15
C ILE A 10 -14.99 10.68 14.02
N LYS A 11 -16.12 11.30 14.37
CA LYS A 11 -17.02 11.96 13.40
C LYS A 11 -16.41 13.23 12.79
N MET A 12 -15.55 13.95 13.50
CA MET A 12 -14.89 15.16 13.01
C MET A 12 -13.70 14.85 12.09
N ASN A 13 -12.96 13.76 12.33
CA ASN A 13 -11.87 13.29 11.45
C ASN A 13 -12.35 12.67 10.13
N LYS A 14 -13.61 12.20 10.05
CA LYS A 14 -14.26 11.88 8.78
C LYS A 14 -14.72 13.12 8.00
N LYS A 15 -14.76 14.31 8.64
CA LYS A 15 -15.46 15.51 8.14
C LYS A 15 -14.54 16.63 7.60
N LEU A 16 -13.22 16.45 7.62
CA LEU A 16 -12.27 17.31 6.91
C LEU A 16 -11.56 16.43 5.86
N ALA A 17 -12.14 16.19 4.69
CA ALA A 17 -11.82 16.98 3.51
C ALA A 17 -10.29 17.16 3.27
N MET A 18 -9.49 16.11 3.46
CA MET A 18 -8.36 15.84 2.57
C MET A 18 -8.90 15.05 1.37
N GLU A 19 -9.61 15.77 0.53
CA GLU A 19 -10.04 15.35 -0.80
C GLU A 19 -8.78 14.86 -1.53
N SER A 20 -8.60 13.59 -1.88
CA SER A 20 -9.58 12.73 -2.53
C SER A 20 -9.01 11.33 -2.82
N MET A 21 -8.42 10.66 -1.82
CA MET A 21 -7.86 9.31 -1.98
C MET A 21 -8.16 8.41 -0.80
N TYR A 22 -8.29 7.11 -1.07
CA TYR A 22 -8.35 6.08 -0.04
C TYR A 22 -6.95 5.68 0.42
N ILE A 23 -6.75 5.60 1.74
CA ILE A 23 -5.52 5.13 2.34
C ILE A 23 -5.84 3.88 3.15
N SER A 24 -5.20 2.77 2.80
CA SER A 24 -5.19 1.53 3.57
C SER A 24 -4.06 1.57 4.60
N GLU A 25 -4.30 1.05 5.80
CA GLU A 25 -3.29 0.91 6.85
C GLU A 25 -3.10 -0.55 7.23
N LYS A 26 -1.83 -0.98 7.36
CA LYS A 26 -1.48 -2.31 7.84
C LYS A 26 -0.38 -2.24 8.90
N GLU A 27 -0.68 -2.77 10.09
CA GLU A 27 0.35 -3.01 11.10
C GLU A 27 1.33 -4.10 10.64
N ILE A 28 2.61 -3.83 10.85
CA ILE A 28 3.71 -4.72 10.52
C ILE A 28 4.23 -5.38 11.78
N GLN A 29 4.29 -6.71 11.75
CA GLN A 29 5.02 -7.49 12.74
C GLN A 29 6.51 -7.48 12.37
N ILE A 30 7.30 -6.75 13.14
CA ILE A 30 8.76 -6.67 12.93
C ILE A 30 9.42 -7.94 13.47
N LEU A 31 10.15 -8.65 12.61
CA LEU A 31 10.93 -9.83 13.00
C LEU A 31 12.38 -9.45 13.27
N TYR A 32 13.01 -10.12 14.24
CA TYR A 32 14.45 -9.95 14.48
C TYR A 32 15.26 -10.31 13.22
N ALA A 33 14.79 -11.31 12.47
CA ALA A 33 15.37 -11.72 11.19
C ALA A 33 15.30 -10.65 10.08
N ASP A 34 14.51 -9.58 10.26
CA ASP A 34 14.46 -8.47 9.30
C ASP A 34 15.56 -7.43 9.52
N THR A 35 16.36 -7.56 10.59
CA THR A 35 17.44 -6.63 10.94
C THR A 35 18.75 -6.94 10.22
N ASP A 36 19.62 -5.94 10.08
CA ASP A 36 21.01 -6.10 9.66
C ASP A 36 22.02 -5.76 10.78
N MET A 37 23.32 -5.86 10.46
CA MET A 37 24.41 -5.62 11.41
C MET A 37 24.43 -4.18 11.97
N MET A 38 23.76 -3.21 11.35
CA MET A 38 23.65 -1.84 11.86
C MET A 38 22.59 -1.72 12.97
N GLY A 39 21.85 -2.79 13.29
CA GLY A 39 20.83 -2.81 14.33
C GLY A 39 19.51 -2.16 13.91
N VAL A 40 19.27 -2.07 12.61
CA VAL A 40 18.06 -1.49 12.00
C VAL A 40 17.46 -2.48 11.01
N ILE A 41 16.23 -2.21 10.55
CA ILE A 41 15.62 -3.03 9.49
C ILE A 41 16.44 -2.91 8.21
N TYR A 42 16.85 -4.06 7.67
CA TYR A 42 17.58 -4.13 6.42
C TYR A 42 16.77 -3.48 5.29
N HIS A 43 17.40 -2.58 4.55
CA HIS A 43 16.73 -1.69 3.59
C HIS A 43 15.82 -2.43 2.58
N ALA A 44 16.19 -3.63 2.11
CA ALA A 44 15.37 -4.37 1.15
C ALA A 44 14.10 -4.96 1.78
N ASN A 45 14.05 -5.17 3.11
CA ASN A 45 12.88 -5.74 3.78
C ASN A 45 11.66 -4.80 3.76
N TYR A 46 11.86 -3.50 3.55
CA TYR A 46 10.76 -2.57 3.33
C TYR A 46 9.95 -2.88 2.06
N LEU A 47 10.52 -3.57 1.06
CA LEU A 47 9.78 -4.06 -0.12
C LEU A 47 8.71 -5.07 0.27
N LYS A 48 8.98 -5.94 1.24
CA LYS A 48 7.97 -6.87 1.79
C LYS A 48 6.83 -6.10 2.43
N TRP A 49 7.13 -5.00 3.14
CA TRP A 49 6.11 -4.20 3.80
C TRP A 49 5.26 -3.43 2.79
N PHE A 50 5.85 -2.95 1.69
CA PHE A 50 5.09 -2.40 0.55
C PHE A 50 4.15 -3.44 -0.05
N GLU A 51 4.60 -4.68 -0.26
CA GLU A 51 3.73 -5.76 -0.73
C GLU A 51 2.58 -6.07 0.23
N LEU A 52 2.85 -6.13 1.54
CA LEU A 52 1.83 -6.33 2.57
C LEU A 52 0.80 -5.19 2.56
N GLY A 53 1.25 -3.94 2.46
CA GLY A 53 0.37 -2.77 2.37
C GLY A 53 -0.47 -2.76 1.10
N ARG A 54 0.13 -3.09 -0.05
CA ARG A 54 -0.59 -3.24 -1.33
C ARG A 54 -1.63 -4.34 -1.26
N THR A 55 -1.29 -5.49 -0.69
CA THR A 55 -2.23 -6.61 -0.53
C THR A 55 -3.40 -6.23 0.38
N GLN A 56 -3.13 -5.51 1.47
CA GLN A 56 -4.17 -5.01 2.36
C GLN A 56 -5.10 -4.02 1.64
N LEU A 57 -4.55 -3.07 0.86
CA LEU A 57 -5.38 -2.14 0.08
C LEU A 57 -6.32 -2.89 -0.87
N ILE A 58 -5.82 -3.91 -1.55
CA ILE A 58 -6.60 -4.74 -2.48
C ILE A 58 -7.78 -5.42 -1.75
N ILE A 59 -7.52 -5.97 -0.56
CA ILE A 59 -8.54 -6.60 0.29
C ILE A 59 -9.57 -5.58 0.76
N ASP A 60 -9.11 -4.41 1.23
CA ASP A 60 -9.97 -3.35 1.77
C ASP A 60 -11.01 -2.87 0.75
N ILE A 61 -10.65 -2.87 -0.54
CA ILE A 61 -11.54 -2.43 -1.62
C ILE A 61 -12.34 -3.58 -2.25
N GLY A 62 -12.32 -4.77 -1.64
CA GLY A 62 -13.18 -5.90 -1.99
C GLY A 62 -12.62 -6.85 -3.05
N TYR A 63 -11.31 -6.77 -3.35
CA TYR A 63 -10.66 -7.64 -4.33
C TYR A 63 -9.65 -8.58 -3.66
N ASN A 64 -9.20 -9.58 -4.41
CA ASN A 64 -8.18 -10.52 -3.97
C ASN A 64 -7.19 -10.77 -5.11
N TYR A 65 -5.90 -10.62 -4.82
CA TYR A 65 -4.85 -10.83 -5.81
C TYR A 65 -4.80 -12.29 -6.32
N LEU A 66 -5.12 -13.28 -5.48
CA LEU A 66 -5.17 -14.68 -5.91
C LEU A 66 -6.26 -14.95 -6.95
N ASP A 67 -7.35 -14.18 -6.95
CA ASP A 67 -8.40 -14.32 -7.96
C ASP A 67 -7.93 -13.81 -9.33
N MET A 68 -7.12 -12.73 -9.36
CA MET A 68 -6.42 -12.29 -10.58
C MET A 68 -5.51 -13.42 -11.14
N GLU A 69 -4.77 -14.10 -10.26
CA GLU A 69 -3.90 -15.21 -10.68
C GLU A 69 -4.68 -16.41 -11.22
N ARG A 70 -5.80 -16.76 -10.57
CA ARG A 70 -6.70 -17.83 -11.01
C ARG A 70 -7.33 -17.55 -12.37
N LEU A 71 -7.58 -16.26 -12.65
CA LEU A 71 -8.06 -15.79 -13.95
C LEU A 71 -6.97 -15.69 -15.03
N GLY A 72 -5.73 -16.11 -14.72
CA GLY A 72 -4.65 -16.21 -15.69
C GLY A 72 -3.84 -14.92 -15.87
N TYR A 73 -3.82 -14.03 -14.88
CA TYR A 73 -3.09 -12.76 -14.93
C TYR A 73 -2.15 -12.57 -13.74
N TYR A 74 -1.06 -11.83 -13.94
CA TYR A 74 -0.16 -11.39 -12.87
C TYR A 74 -0.03 -9.85 -12.87
N ALA A 75 0.39 -9.29 -11.73
CA ALA A 75 0.74 -7.88 -11.61
C ALA A 75 2.19 -7.68 -11.11
N PRO A 76 3.21 -8.03 -11.91
CA PRO A 76 4.60 -7.87 -11.53
C PRO A 76 4.97 -6.41 -11.22
N VAL A 77 5.94 -6.24 -10.33
CA VAL A 77 6.57 -4.95 -10.06
C VAL A 77 7.43 -4.57 -11.28
N TYR A 78 7.20 -3.39 -11.84
CA TYR A 78 7.96 -2.82 -12.95
C TYR A 78 9.03 -1.82 -12.48
N LYS A 79 8.74 -1.03 -11.46
CA LYS A 79 9.65 -0.01 -10.88
C LYS A 79 9.39 0.12 -9.38
N VAL A 80 10.43 0.37 -8.60
CA VAL A 80 10.31 0.81 -7.20
C VAL A 80 11.21 2.01 -6.95
N GLU A 81 10.72 2.96 -6.15
CA GLU A 81 11.49 4.08 -5.61
C GLU A 81 11.29 4.12 -4.09
N ILE A 82 12.37 4.28 -3.33
CA ILE A 82 12.34 4.30 -1.86
C ILE A 82 13.27 5.38 -1.33
N THR A 83 12.77 6.16 -0.37
CA THR A 83 13.54 7.10 0.43
C THR A 83 13.47 6.67 1.89
N TYR A 84 14.64 6.41 2.49
CA TYR A 84 14.77 6.06 3.91
C TYR A 84 15.07 7.30 4.73
N LYS A 85 14.06 7.84 5.44
CA LYS A 85 14.19 9.06 6.24
C LYS A 85 14.68 8.77 7.66
N ARG A 86 14.21 7.68 8.26
CA ARG A 86 14.53 7.28 9.64
C ARG A 86 14.66 5.76 9.73
N ALA A 87 15.62 5.31 10.53
CA ALA A 87 15.75 3.90 10.83
C ALA A 87 14.64 3.43 11.78
N ILE A 88 14.07 2.28 11.46
CA ILE A 88 13.23 1.50 12.38
C ILE A 88 14.08 0.38 12.98
N ARG A 89 13.85 0.07 14.26
CA ARG A 89 14.56 -0.97 15.00
C ARG A 89 13.63 -2.09 15.45
N TYR A 90 14.20 -3.25 15.72
CA TYR A 90 13.48 -4.34 16.36
C TYR A 90 12.92 -3.90 17.73
N GLY A 91 11.68 -4.31 18.03
CA GLY A 91 10.94 -3.90 19.23
C GLY A 91 10.12 -2.61 19.07
N GLU A 92 10.29 -1.87 17.97
CA GLU A 92 9.42 -0.75 17.64
C GLU A 92 8.12 -1.20 16.97
N LYS A 93 7.15 -0.28 16.84
CA LYS A 93 5.94 -0.48 16.04
C LYS A 93 6.13 0.13 14.66
N ALA A 94 5.59 -0.52 13.64
CA ALA A 94 5.53 0.00 12.29
C ALA A 94 4.14 -0.19 11.67
N VAL A 95 3.68 0.82 10.94
CA VAL A 95 2.45 0.78 10.14
C VAL A 95 2.81 1.18 8.71
N VAL A 96 2.40 0.40 7.73
CA VAL A 96 2.45 0.81 6.32
C VAL A 96 1.10 1.42 5.93
N ARG A 97 1.14 2.64 5.39
CA ARG A 97 0.06 3.31 4.70
C ARG A 97 0.24 3.14 3.21
N THR A 98 -0.81 2.75 2.51
CA THR A 98 -0.78 2.52 1.07
C THR A 98 -1.96 3.20 0.40
N TRP A 99 -1.73 3.79 -0.77
CA TRP A 99 -2.77 4.38 -1.62
C TRP A 99 -2.45 4.12 -3.11
N VAL A 100 -3.43 4.32 -3.97
CA VAL A 100 -3.22 4.36 -5.43
C VAL A 100 -2.81 5.79 -5.80
N ASP A 101 -1.57 5.97 -6.26
CA ASP A 101 -1.02 7.27 -6.64
C ASP A 101 -1.33 7.63 -8.09
N GLU A 102 -1.19 6.67 -9.01
CA GLU A 102 -1.57 6.80 -10.43
C GLU A 102 -2.23 5.52 -10.91
N ASN A 103 -3.24 5.64 -11.76
CA ASN A 103 -3.79 4.51 -12.51
C ASN A 103 -4.21 5.00 -13.90
N ASN A 104 -3.61 4.43 -14.95
CA ASN A 104 -3.84 4.87 -16.34
C ASN A 104 -4.23 3.73 -17.29
N GLY A 105 -4.35 2.50 -16.75
CA GLY A 105 -4.79 1.31 -17.47
C GLY A 105 -3.66 0.50 -18.10
N LEU A 106 -2.49 1.10 -18.32
CA LEU A 106 -1.25 0.37 -18.64
C LEU A 106 -0.43 0.08 -17.39
N ARG A 107 -0.37 1.05 -16.47
CA ARG A 107 0.30 0.92 -15.18
C ARG A 107 -0.59 1.40 -14.04
N THR A 108 -0.35 0.82 -12.87
CA THR A 108 -0.82 1.31 -11.58
C THR A 108 0.40 1.63 -10.72
N VAL A 109 0.45 2.83 -10.16
CA VAL A 109 1.47 3.28 -9.21
C VAL A 109 0.83 3.30 -7.83
N TYR A 110 1.41 2.58 -6.89
CA TYR A 110 1.03 2.65 -5.47
C TYR A 110 2.02 3.55 -4.75
N GLY A 111 1.52 4.37 -3.84
CA GLY A 111 2.34 5.15 -2.92
C GLY A 111 2.34 4.55 -1.53
N TYR A 112 3.44 4.74 -0.81
CA TYR A 112 3.68 4.15 0.50
C TYR A 112 4.26 5.16 1.48
N HIS A 113 3.75 5.14 2.71
CA HIS A 113 4.44 5.68 3.88
C HIS A 113 4.54 4.59 4.95
N ILE A 114 5.71 4.43 5.54
CA ILE A 114 5.92 3.55 6.69
C ILE A 114 6.19 4.44 7.90
N LEU A 115 5.33 4.32 8.90
CA LEU A 115 5.33 5.14 10.10
C LEU A 115 5.81 4.33 11.30
N ASN A 116 6.56 4.95 12.20
CA ASN A 116 6.89 4.36 13.49
C ASN A 116 5.75 4.52 14.51
N GLY A 117 5.93 4.00 15.72
CA GLY A 117 4.97 4.13 16.83
C GLY A 117 4.68 5.57 17.30
N LYS A 118 5.42 6.57 16.83
CA LYS A 118 5.16 8.00 17.08
C LYS A 118 4.39 8.69 15.95
N GLY A 119 4.08 7.96 14.87
CA GLY A 119 3.44 8.52 13.68
C GLY A 119 4.39 9.28 12.75
N GLU A 120 5.70 9.11 12.88
CA GLU A 120 6.69 9.76 12.02
C GLU A 120 6.95 8.93 10.76
N ILE A 121 7.01 9.56 9.58
CA ILE A 121 7.38 8.89 8.33
C ILE A 121 8.86 8.49 8.40
N CYS A 122 9.10 7.18 8.41
CA CYS A 122 10.44 6.58 8.42
C CYS A 122 10.89 6.19 7.01
N VAL A 123 9.96 5.68 6.20
CA VAL A 123 10.20 5.34 4.80
C VAL A 123 9.05 5.84 3.96
N GLU A 124 9.36 6.39 2.79
CA GLU A 124 8.38 6.72 1.74
C GLU A 124 8.82 6.08 0.44
N GLY A 125 7.88 5.77 -0.44
CA GLY A 125 8.21 5.19 -1.73
C GLY A 125 7.02 4.94 -2.63
N THR A 126 7.31 4.44 -3.81
CA THR A 126 6.31 4.03 -4.80
C THR A 126 6.68 2.69 -5.41
N SER A 127 5.67 1.93 -5.87
CA SER A 127 5.85 0.77 -6.72
C SER A 127 4.92 0.86 -7.92
N THR A 128 5.48 0.66 -9.12
CA THR A 128 4.73 0.63 -10.37
C THR A 128 4.48 -0.81 -10.77
N HIS A 129 3.25 -1.14 -11.14
CA HIS A 129 2.84 -2.47 -11.60
C HIS A 129 2.19 -2.39 -12.97
N ILE A 130 2.38 -3.44 -13.74
CA ILE A 130 1.67 -3.68 -15.01
C ILE A 130 0.95 -5.02 -14.92
N VAL A 131 -0.18 -5.17 -15.60
CA VAL A 131 -0.87 -6.47 -15.67
C VAL A 131 -0.36 -7.24 -16.88
N VAL A 132 -0.05 -8.52 -16.68
CA VAL A 132 0.45 -9.41 -17.73
C VAL A 132 -0.36 -10.71 -17.76
N ARG A 133 -0.42 -11.38 -18.91
CA ARG A 133 -0.92 -12.77 -18.96
C ARG A 133 0.08 -13.70 -18.28
N LYS A 134 -0.45 -14.66 -17.51
CA LYS A 134 0.33 -15.70 -16.83
C LYS A 134 1.07 -16.61 -17.81
N GLU A 135 0.48 -16.86 -18.98
CA GLU A 135 0.99 -17.81 -19.98
C GLU A 135 2.29 -17.34 -20.65
N ASP A 136 2.37 -16.06 -21.03
CA ASP A 136 3.46 -15.54 -21.85
C ASP A 136 4.06 -14.21 -21.35
N PHE A 137 3.65 -13.75 -20.16
CA PHE A 137 4.10 -12.50 -19.53
C PHE A 137 3.89 -11.24 -20.40
N LYS A 138 3.07 -11.32 -21.45
CA LYS A 138 2.81 -10.15 -22.29
C LYS A 138 1.87 -9.16 -21.57
N PRO A 139 2.17 -7.85 -21.60
CA PRO A 139 1.32 -6.84 -21.00
C PRO A 139 -0.10 -6.82 -21.59
N VAL A 140 -1.07 -6.57 -20.73
CA VAL A 140 -2.48 -6.37 -21.09
C VAL A 140 -3.01 -5.09 -20.45
N GLN A 141 -4.08 -4.53 -21.00
CA GLN A 141 -4.70 -3.33 -20.44
C GLN A 141 -5.56 -3.73 -19.23
N PHE A 142 -5.23 -3.18 -18.05
CA PHE A 142 -5.92 -3.49 -16.80
C PHE A 142 -7.44 -3.26 -16.91
N LYS A 143 -7.85 -2.12 -17.48
CA LYS A 143 -9.27 -1.78 -17.73
C LYS A 143 -10.03 -2.76 -18.62
N LYS A 144 -9.34 -3.55 -19.47
CA LYS A 144 -9.99 -4.53 -20.34
C LYS A 144 -10.22 -5.86 -19.63
N VAL A 145 -9.27 -6.28 -18.81
CA VAL A 145 -9.30 -7.59 -18.15
C VAL A 145 -9.97 -7.54 -16.77
N PHE A 146 -9.96 -6.37 -16.12
CA PHE A 146 -10.58 -6.15 -14.80
C PHE A 146 -11.23 -4.75 -14.75
N PRO A 147 -12.32 -4.50 -15.50
CA PRO A 147 -12.93 -3.18 -15.63
C PRO A 147 -13.46 -2.61 -14.31
N GLU A 148 -14.10 -3.43 -13.48
CA GLU A 148 -14.65 -3.00 -12.18
C GLU A 148 -13.54 -2.62 -11.20
N TRP A 149 -12.47 -3.42 -11.14
CA TRP A 149 -11.30 -3.12 -10.29
C TRP A 149 -10.60 -1.86 -10.77
N PHE A 150 -10.40 -1.72 -12.09
CA PHE A 150 -9.85 -0.52 -12.67
C PHE A 150 -10.66 0.73 -12.29
N GLN A 151 -11.99 0.66 -12.43
CA GLN A 151 -12.87 1.77 -12.04
C GLN A 151 -12.78 2.05 -10.54
N LYS A 152 -12.66 1.02 -9.70
CA LYS A 152 -12.49 1.20 -8.27
C LYS A 152 -11.19 1.94 -7.95
N TYR A 153 -10.11 1.64 -8.65
CA TYR A 153 -8.85 2.38 -8.53
C TYR A 153 -8.97 3.83 -8.97
N GLU A 154 -9.74 4.13 -10.03
CA GLU A 154 -10.01 5.51 -10.45
C GLU A 154 -10.79 6.31 -9.39
N GLU A 155 -11.70 5.68 -8.66
CA GLU A 155 -12.46 6.34 -7.58
C GLU A 155 -11.60 6.69 -6.37
N ILE A 156 -10.64 5.83 -6.04
CA ILE A 156 -9.90 5.89 -4.77
C ILE A 156 -8.50 6.49 -4.90
N LYS A 157 -7.99 6.67 -6.12
CA LYS A 157 -6.64 7.20 -6.33
C LYS A 157 -6.53 8.64 -5.86
N LYS A 158 -5.31 9.05 -5.59
CA LYS A 158 -4.93 10.45 -5.42
C LYS A 158 -5.38 11.29 -6.61
N LYS A 159 -6.22 12.31 -6.37
CA LYS A 159 -6.50 13.35 -7.37
C LYS A 159 -5.48 14.48 -7.28
#